data_AF-A0AA95H2D3-F1
#
_entry.id   AF-A0AA95H2D3-F1
#
_cell.length_a   1.000
_cell.length_b   1.000
_cell.length_c   1.000
_cell.angle_alpha   90.00
_cell.angle_beta   90.00
_cell.angle_gamma   90.00
#
_symmetry.space_group_name_H-M   'P 1'
#
loop_
_entity.id
_entity.type
_entity.pdbx_description
1 polymer ?
#
loop_
_entity_poly.entity_id
_entity_poly.type
_entity_poly.pdbx_seq_one_letter_code
_entity_poly.pdbx_strand_id
1 'polypeptide(L)' 'MDIPPATTSTKGPAELFTGDVYFDVIAKGEEPSQLRMNIVRFAPCSRTAWHTHAAGKTVYTPLASGTGMALPRITS' A
#
# COMPACT_ATOMS: atom_id res chain seq x y z
N MET A 1 17.68 10.20 1.30
CA MET A 1 16.71 9.10 1.51
C MET A 1 17.44 7.84 1.15
N ASP A 2 17.93 7.12 2.15
CA ASP A 2 18.56 5.82 1.94
C ASP A 2 17.46 4.77 1.84
N ILE A 3 17.44 4.02 0.74
CA ILE A 3 16.44 2.96 0.53
C ILE A 3 16.99 1.69 1.19
N PRO A 4 16.39 1.22 2.29
CA PRO A 4 16.83 -0.01 2.95
C PRO A 4 16.75 -1.20 1.98
N PRO A 5 17.59 -2.23 2.21
CA PRO A 5 17.47 -3.49 1.47
C PRO A 5 16.07 -4.08 1.65
N ALA A 6 15.65 -4.88 0.66
CA ALA A 6 14.32 -5.48 0.64
C ALA A 6 13.98 -6.15 1.98
N THR A 7 12.86 -5.74 2.56
CA THR A 7 12.38 -6.27 3.84
C THR A 7 11.55 -7.54 3.63
N THR A 8 11.50 -8.40 4.64
CA THR A 8 10.64 -9.60 4.61
C THR A 8 9.18 -9.18 4.45
N SER A 9 8.49 -9.81 3.50
CA SER A 9 7.11 -9.48 3.22
C SER A 9 6.22 -9.75 4.42
N THR A 10 5.47 -8.73 4.82
CA THR A 10 4.58 -8.79 5.99
C THR A 10 3.15 -8.96 5.54
N LYS A 11 2.44 -9.93 6.12
CA LYS A 11 1.00 -10.12 5.87
C LYS A 11 0.20 -8.98 6.49
N GLY A 12 -0.74 -8.43 5.73
CA GLY A 12 -1.66 -7.39 6.17
C GLY A 12 -2.57 -7.88 7.31
N PRO A 13 -2.84 -7.04 8.33
CA PRO A 13 -3.78 -7.37 9.39
C PRO A 13 -5.21 -7.52 8.85
N ALA A 14 -5.96 -8.48 9.37
CA ALA A 14 -7.30 -8.83 8.89
C ALA A 14 -8.33 -7.70 9.08
N GLU A 15 -8.06 -6.77 10.00
CA GLU A 15 -8.89 -5.60 10.27
C GLU A 15 -8.79 -4.54 9.15
N LEU A 16 -7.66 -4.50 8.43
CA LEU A 16 -7.40 -3.52 7.37
C LEU A 16 -7.57 -4.09 5.97
N PHE A 17 -7.63 -5.41 5.82
CA PHE A 17 -7.63 -6.09 4.53
C PHE A 17 -8.62 -7.25 4.49
N THR A 18 -9.30 -7.40 3.36
CA THR A 18 -10.03 -8.63 3.01
C THR A 18 -9.16 -9.46 2.08
N GLY A 19 -8.98 -10.75 2.39
CA GLY A 19 -8.13 -11.66 1.62
C GLY A 19 -6.65 -11.56 1.97
N ASP A 20 -5.81 -12.19 1.15
CA ASP A 20 -4.36 -12.23 1.37
C ASP A 20 -3.68 -11.02 0.73
N VAL A 21 -3.18 -10.13 1.59
CA VAL A 21 -2.43 -8.94 1.19
C VAL A 21 -1.08 -8.97 1.88
N TYR A 22 -0.03 -8.69 1.13
CA TYR A 22 1.34 -8.63 1.63
C TYR A 22 1.94 -7.28 1.30
N PHE A 23 2.74 -6.74 2.21
CA PHE A 23 3.44 -5.48 1.97
C PHE A 23 4.90 -5.52 2.40
N ASP A 24 5.72 -4.80 1.66
CA ASP A 24 7.14 -4.60 1.91
C ASP A 24 7.36 -3.10 2.12
N VAL A 25 8.04 -2.74 3.20
CA VAL A 25 8.30 -1.34 3.53
C VAL A 25 9.56 -0.90 2.80
N ILE A 26 9.43 0.14 1.96
CA ILE A 26 10.53 0.73 1.18
C ILE A 26 11.03 2.02 1.83
N ALA A 27 10.13 2.84 2.38
CA ALA A 27 10.50 4.04 3.14
C ALA A 27 9.51 4.27 4.29
N LYS A 28 10.03 4.52 5.50
CA LYS A 28 9.24 4.62 6.73
C LYS A 28 8.73 6.02 7.07
N GLY A 29 9.21 7.05 6.37
CA GLY A 29 8.92 8.46 6.66
C GLY A 29 9.61 8.89 7.94
N GLU A 30 10.73 9.60 7.80
CA GLU A 30 11.56 10.11 8.90
C GLU A 30 11.88 11.58 8.62
N GLU A 31 12.04 12.39 9.68
CA GLU A 31 12.38 13.81 9.53
C GLU A 31 13.61 14.00 8.62
N PRO A 32 13.60 14.97 7.68
CA PRO A 32 12.58 16.01 7.47
C PRO A 32 11.39 15.60 6.56
N SER A 33 11.37 14.36 6.07
CA SER A 33 10.39 13.91 5.09
C SER A 33 9.44 12.84 5.64
N GLN A 34 8.17 13.20 5.80
CA GLN A 34 7.12 12.28 6.25
C GLN A 34 6.65 11.30 5.15
N LEU A 35 7.34 11.23 4.01
CA LEU A 35 6.98 10.35 2.90
C LEU A 35 7.14 8.87 3.28
N ARG A 36 6.06 8.11 3.13
CA ARG A 36 6.05 6.65 3.29
C ARG A 36 5.84 5.97 1.95
N MET A 37 6.61 4.92 1.70
CA MET A 37 6.52 4.13 0.47
C MET A 37 6.52 2.64 0.80
N ASN A 38 5.55 1.91 0.26
CA ASN A 38 5.42 0.47 0.41
C ASN A 38 5.13 -0.17 -0.94
N ILE A 39 5.66 -1.36 -1.18
CA ILE A 39 5.16 -2.26 -2.22
C ILE A 39 4.07 -3.10 -1.60
N VAL A 40 2.89 -3.15 -2.22
CA VAL A 40 1.75 -3.93 -1.72
C VAL A 40 1.31 -4.89 -2.81
N ARG A 41 1.15 -6.17 -2.45
CA ARG A 41 0.70 -7.24 -3.33
C ARG A 41 -0.65 -7.77 -2.83
N PHE A 42 -1.62 -7.83 -3.74
CA PHE A 42 -2.94 -8.35 -3.46
C PHE A 42 -3.09 -9.69 -4.16
N ALA A 43 -3.46 -10.74 -3.42
CA ALA A 43 -3.96 -11.96 -4.04
C ALA A 43 -5.28 -11.65 -4.79
N PRO A 44 -5.69 -12.48 -5.76
CA PRO A 44 -6.95 -12.29 -6.47
C PRO A 44 -8.13 -12.02 -5.50
N CYS A 45 -8.96 -11.04 -5.85
CA CYS A 45 -10.10 -10.58 -5.04
C CYS A 45 -9.78 -9.97 -3.66
N SER A 46 -8.50 -9.79 -3.30
CA SER A 46 -8.10 -9.14 -2.04
C SER A 46 -8.14 -7.61 -2.16
N ARG A 47 -8.46 -6.92 -1.07
CA ARG A 47 -8.62 -5.44 -1.07
C ARG A 47 -8.39 -4.83 0.31
N THR A 48 -8.10 -3.53 0.34
CA THR A 48 -8.10 -2.76 1.59
C THR A 48 -9.53 -2.47 2.06
N ALA A 49 -9.71 -2.34 3.37
CA ALA A 49 -10.87 -1.66 3.93
C ALA A 49 -10.93 -0.21 3.46
N TRP A 50 -12.12 0.42 3.53
CA TRP A 50 -12.27 1.83 3.22
C TRP A 50 -11.47 2.69 4.19
N HIS A 51 -10.64 3.60 3.65
CA HIS A 51 -9.83 4.53 4.45
C HIS A 51 -9.50 5.79 3.64
N THR A 52 -9.03 6.82 4.31
CA THR A 52 -8.56 8.08 3.71
C THR A 52 -7.15 8.41 4.20
N HIS A 53 -6.40 9.17 3.40
CA HIS A 53 -5.08 9.70 3.78
C HIS A 53 -5.13 11.22 3.78
N ALA A 54 -4.85 11.84 4.93
CA ALA A 54 -4.88 13.30 5.08
C ALA A 54 -3.90 14.01 4.13
N ALA A 55 -2.70 13.43 3.92
CA ALA A 55 -1.68 13.96 3.02
C ALA A 55 -1.81 13.44 1.56
N GLY A 56 -2.94 12.81 1.22
CA GLY A 56 -3.13 12.14 -0.05
C GLY A 56 -2.40 10.79 -0.15
N LYS A 57 -2.66 10.08 -1.25
CA LYS A 57 -1.98 8.82 -1.60
C LYS A 57 -1.74 8.78 -3.10
N THR A 58 -0.51 8.44 -3.50
CA THR A 58 -0.16 8.10 -4.88
C THR A 58 0.00 6.59 -4.99
N VAL A 59 -0.57 6.00 -6.04
CA VAL A 59 -0.46 4.56 -6.34
C VAL A 59 0.17 4.40 -7.71
N TYR A 60 1.19 3.54 -7.81
CA TYR A 60 1.82 3.15 -9.06
C TYR A 60 1.75 1.63 -9.18
N THR A 61 1.25 1.15 -10.33
CA THR A 61 1.15 -0.28 -10.64
C THR A 61 2.17 -0.62 -11.73
N PRO A 62 3.19 -1.45 -11.45
CA PRO A 62 4.14 -1.90 -12.47
C PRO A 62 3.42 -2.68 -13.57
N LEU A 63 3.90 -2.57 -14.82
CA LEU A 63 3.27 -3.21 -15.99
C LEU A 63 3.14 -4.74 -15.84
N ALA A 64 4.07 -5.38 -15.14
CA ALA A 64 4.08 -6.83 -14.93
C ALA A 64 3.12 -7.33 -13.82
N SER A 65 2.46 -6.43 -13.08
CA SER A 65 1.75 -6.76 -11.82
C SER A 65 0.26 -7.04 -11.97
N GLY A 66 -0.25 -7.18 -13.20
CA GLY A 66 -1.66 -7.45 -13.48
C GLY A 66 -2.56 -6.22 -13.37
N THR A 67 -3.86 -6.46 -13.18
CA THR A 67 -4.89 -5.40 -13.17
C THR A 67 -5.59 -5.33 -11.81
N GLY A 68 -5.92 -4.11 -11.37
CA GLY A 68 -6.69 -3.87 -10.15
C GLY A 68 -7.59 -2.65 -10.27
N MET A 69 -8.46 -2.44 -9.28
CA MET A 69 -9.36 -1.29 -9.19
C MET A 69 -9.01 -0.44 -7.97
N ALA A 70 -9.05 0.89 -8.15
CA ALA A 70 -9.00 1.86 -7.06
C ALA A 70 -10.22 2.77 -7.17
N LEU A 71 -10.98 2.89 -6.09
CA LEU A 71 -12.18 3.72 -6.04
C LEU A 71 -11.97 4.88 -5.05
N PRO A 72 -12.18 6.13 -5.45
CA PRO A 72 -12.21 7.24 -4.50
C PRO A 72 -13.44 7.10 -3.60
N ARG A 73 -13.32 7.47 -2.32
CA ARG A 73 -14.50 7.61 -1.47
C ARG A 73 -15.26 8.86 -1.93
N ILE A 74 -16.37 8.66 -2.63
CA ILE A 74 -17.31 9.74 -2.95
C ILE A 74 -18.18 9.94 -1.70
N THR A 75 -17.94 10.99 -0.94
CA THR A 75 -18.90 11.47 0.05
C THR A 75 -19.90 12.37 -0.67
N SER A 76 -21.18 12.02 -0.63
CA SER A 76 -22.29 12.89 -1.04
C SER A 76 -22.35 14.16 -0.21
#